data_AF-A0A7X8KVL8-F1
#
_entry.id   AF-A0A7X8KVL8-F1
#
_cell.length_a   1.000
_cell.length_b   1.000
_cell.length_c   1.000
_cell.angle_alpha   90.00
_cell.angle_beta   90.00
_cell.angle_gamma   90.00
#
_symmetry.space_group_name_H-M   'P 1'
#
loop_
_entity.id
_entity.type
_entity.pdbx_description
1 polymer ?
#
loop_
_entity_poly.entity_id
_entity_poly.type
_entity_poly.pdbx_seq_one_letter_code
_entity_poly.pdbx_strand_id
1 'polypeptide(L)'
;ENDQIVLVHGRYYINDDEKKIFAEKVVLAEEHNIKNLTSAVVDQPAKYRNLSAEQKSEKLYLKIERNSEELMNPVLKILKAFPGNKPVYFFFADSRKVFEANRDFFVEHRPELEKELVILLGKENVKWQ
;
A
#
# COMPACT_ATOMS: atom_id res chain seq x y z
N GLU A 1 -29.70 7.79 15.98
CA GLU A 1 -28.39 8.45 15.97
C GLU A 1 -27.81 8.37 14.56
N ASN A 2 -27.22 9.45 14.05
CA ASN A 2 -26.65 9.55 12.70
C ASN A 2 -25.13 9.82 12.73
N ASP A 3 -24.46 9.43 13.81
CA ASP A 3 -23.04 9.68 13.98
C ASP A 3 -22.24 8.58 13.27
N GLN A 4 -21.56 8.95 12.18
CA GLN A 4 -20.71 8.05 11.40
C GLN A 4 -19.33 8.68 11.22
N ILE A 5 -18.29 7.90 11.48
CA ILE A 5 -16.90 8.31 11.24
C ILE A 5 -16.55 7.96 9.80
N VAL A 6 -16.03 8.93 9.05
CA VAL A 6 -15.65 8.74 7.65
C VAL A 6 -14.26 9.32 7.36
N LEU A 7 -13.53 8.67 6.47
CA LEU A 7 -12.28 9.14 5.90
C LEU A 7 -12.56 9.88 4.59
N VAL A 8 -12.08 11.11 4.48
CA VAL A 8 -12.28 11.95 3.30
C VAL A 8 -10.96 12.19 2.59
N HIS A 9 -10.89 11.85 1.31
CA HIS A 9 -9.81 12.22 0.41
C HIS A 9 -10.32 13.33 -0.52
N GLY A 10 -9.52 14.37 -0.71
CA GLY A 10 -9.82 15.40 -1.69
C GLY A 10 -8.97 16.64 -1.49
N ARG A 11 -9.47 17.78 -1.97
CA ARG A 11 -8.72 19.03 -2.05
C ARG A 11 -9.20 20.00 -1.00
N TYR A 12 -8.26 20.71 -0.39
CA TYR A 12 -8.57 21.80 0.54
C TYR A 12 -8.11 23.13 -0.06
N TYR A 13 -8.83 24.19 0.26
CA TYR A 13 -8.54 25.55 -0.15
C TYR A 13 -8.58 26.44 1.09
N ILE A 14 -7.50 27.18 1.34
CA ILE A 14 -7.38 28.07 2.50
C ILE A 14 -6.92 29.43 1.99
N ASN A 15 -7.75 30.43 2.24
CA ASN A 15 -7.43 31.85 2.13
C ASN A 15 -7.73 32.56 3.46
N ASP A 16 -7.37 33.84 3.57
CA ASP A 16 -7.54 34.63 4.80
C ASP A 16 -9.02 34.76 5.23
N ASP A 17 -9.94 34.78 4.27
CA ASP A 17 -11.38 34.93 4.53
C ASP A 17 -12.15 33.59 4.56
N GLU A 18 -11.63 32.53 3.95
CA GLU A 18 -12.42 31.31 3.72
C GLU A 18 -11.58 30.02 3.69
N LYS A 19 -12.12 28.96 4.31
CA LYS A 19 -11.57 27.61 4.28
C LYS A 19 -12.60 26.66 3.67
N LYS A 20 -12.25 25.99 2.57
CA LYS A 20 -13.09 24.99 1.87
C LYS A 20 -12.41 23.64 1.81
N ILE A 21 -13.19 22.58 1.95
CA ILE A 21 -12.74 21.20 1.73
C ILE A 21 -13.70 20.57 0.71
N PHE A 22 -13.12 20.03 -0.36
CA PHE A 22 -13.82 19.29 -1.39
C PHE A 22 -13.50 17.81 -1.24
N ALA A 23 -14.52 17.02 -0.92
CA ALA A 23 -14.40 15.58 -0.88
C ALA A 23 -14.44 15.01 -2.30
N GLU A 24 -13.37 14.34 -2.73
CA GLU A 24 -13.32 13.60 -3.99
C GLU A 24 -13.69 12.13 -3.76
N LYS A 25 -13.38 11.61 -2.57
CA LYS A 25 -13.77 10.26 -2.13
C LYS A 25 -14.06 10.25 -0.64
N VAL A 26 -15.13 9.56 -0.24
CA VAL A 26 -15.53 9.36 1.16
C VAL A 26 -15.63 7.87 1.43
N VAL A 27 -15.04 7.40 2.52
CA VAL A 27 -15.04 6.00 2.93
C VAL A 27 -15.42 5.89 4.40
N LEU A 28 -16.24 4.92 4.78
CA LEU A 28 -16.57 4.65 6.18
C LEU A 28 -15.35 4.20 6.96
N ALA A 29 -15.16 4.80 8.14
CA ALA A 29 -14.03 4.52 9.00
C ALA A 29 -14.39 3.39 9.97
N GLU A 30 -14.27 2.15 9.49
CA GLU A 30 -14.36 0.96 10.33
C GLU A 30 -13.01 0.69 11.01
N GLU A 31 -12.99 0.08 12.21
CA GLU A 31 -11.76 -0.13 13.00
C GLU A 31 -10.64 -0.87 12.23
N HIS A 32 -11.01 -1.72 11.27
CA HIS A 32 -10.08 -2.42 10.38
C HIS A 32 -9.46 -1.52 9.31
N ASN A 33 -10.14 -0.45 8.93
CA ASN A 33 -9.69 0.52 7.92
C ASN A 33 -8.81 1.62 8.57
N ILE A 34 -9.11 1.98 9.83
CA ILE A 34 -8.34 2.99 10.59
C ILE A 34 -6.97 2.47 11.01
N LYS A 35 -6.84 1.21 11.43
CA LYS A 35 -5.53 0.62 11.84
C LYS A 35 -4.50 0.60 10.71
N ASN A 36 -4.94 0.55 9.46
CA ASN A 36 -4.07 0.62 8.28
C ASN A 36 -3.58 2.04 7.97
N LEU A 37 -4.16 3.07 8.60
CA LEU A 37 -3.84 4.49 8.39
C LEU A 37 -3.19 5.14 9.63
N THR A 38 -3.47 4.63 10.85
CA THR A 38 -2.94 5.19 12.11
C THR A 38 -1.76 4.42 12.70
N SER A 39 -1.24 3.39 12.03
CA SER A 39 0.00 2.69 12.45
C SER A 39 1.27 3.56 12.36
N ALA A 40 1.12 4.88 12.20
CA ALA A 40 2.19 5.86 12.29
C ALA A 40 2.40 6.43 13.72
N VAL A 41 1.74 5.89 14.74
CA VAL A 41 2.09 6.20 16.14
C VAL A 41 2.06 4.93 16.99
N VAL A 42 3.15 4.77 17.72
CA VAL A 42 3.47 3.77 18.74
C VAL A 42 4.33 2.58 18.26
N ASP A 43 5.57 2.69 18.75
CA ASP A 43 6.65 1.73 18.96
C ASP A 43 6.45 0.22 18.73
N GLN A 44 7.55 -0.43 18.39
CA GLN A 44 7.76 -1.89 18.32
C GLN A 44 7.36 -2.62 19.63
N PRO A 45 7.50 -3.97 19.78
CA PRO A 45 7.48 -5.10 18.85
C PRO A 45 6.47 -6.21 19.31
N ALA A 46 6.27 -7.19 18.43
CA ALA A 46 5.77 -8.55 18.72
C ALA A 46 4.31 -8.76 19.19
N LYS A 47 3.72 -9.84 18.65
CA LYS A 47 2.52 -10.59 19.12
C LYS A 47 1.16 -10.21 18.54
N TYR A 48 0.87 -10.66 17.31
CA TYR A 48 -0.43 -11.24 16.91
C TYR A 48 -0.14 -12.21 15.75
N ARG A 49 0.31 -13.45 15.99
CA ARG A 49 -0.49 -14.63 16.31
C ARG A 49 -1.81 -14.71 15.52
N ASN A 50 -1.78 -15.59 14.51
CA ASN A 50 -2.84 -16.46 14.02
C ASN A 50 -4.26 -15.88 13.93
N LEU A 51 -4.66 -15.55 12.70
CA LEU A 51 -6.06 -15.53 12.30
C LEU A 51 -6.19 -16.36 11.02
N SER A 52 -6.56 -17.62 11.25
CA SER A 52 -7.49 -18.47 10.48
C SER A 52 -7.56 -18.26 8.97
N ALA A 53 -6.99 -19.23 8.25
CA ALA A 53 -7.53 -20.02 7.13
C ALA A 53 -8.89 -19.62 6.50
N GLU A 54 -9.05 -18.38 6.07
CA GLU A 54 -10.05 -17.99 5.07
C GLU A 54 -9.29 -17.33 3.93
N GLN A 55 -8.88 -18.15 2.96
CA GLN A 55 -8.28 -17.79 1.66
C GLN A 55 -7.88 -16.32 1.54
N LYS A 56 -6.89 -15.89 2.34
CA LYS A 56 -6.33 -14.55 2.24
C LYS A 56 -5.68 -14.51 0.89
N SER A 57 -6.27 -13.75 -0.04
CA SER A 57 -5.61 -13.42 -1.29
C SER A 57 -4.29 -12.76 -0.93
N GLU A 58 -3.19 -13.51 -1.03
CA GLU A 58 -1.86 -13.02 -0.73
C GLU A 58 -1.61 -11.71 -1.50
N LYS A 59 -1.09 -10.71 -0.83
CA LYS A 59 -0.79 -9.39 -1.38
C LYS A 59 0.71 -9.16 -1.34
N LEU A 60 1.26 -8.54 -2.38
CA LEU A 60 2.67 -8.20 -2.46
C LEU A 60 2.90 -6.75 -2.04
N TYR A 61 3.82 -6.52 -1.10
CA TYR A 61 4.26 -5.21 -0.66
C TYR A 61 5.72 -4.99 -1.06
N LEU A 62 5.96 -3.88 -1.77
CA LEU A 62 7.27 -3.47 -2.26
C LEU A 62 7.64 -2.13 -1.64
N LYS A 63 8.73 -2.09 -0.88
CA LYS A 63 9.28 -0.85 -0.32
C LYS A 63 10.31 -0.27 -1.27
N ILE A 64 10.11 0.98 -1.65
CA ILE A 64 10.94 1.76 -2.55
C ILE A 64 11.61 2.88 -1.73
N GLU A 65 12.90 2.76 -1.48
CA GLU A 65 13.61 3.70 -0.58
C GLU A 65 13.87 5.06 -1.21
N ARG A 66 14.10 5.08 -2.54
CA ARG A 66 14.19 6.29 -3.34
C ARG A 66 13.28 6.14 -4.53
N ASN A 67 12.32 7.05 -4.69
CA ASN A 67 11.52 7.12 -5.90
C ASN A 67 12.39 7.60 -7.07
N SER A 68 13.13 6.66 -7.66
CA SER A 68 13.95 6.85 -8.86
C SER A 68 13.28 6.11 -10.01
N GLU A 69 13.08 6.80 -11.13
CA GLU A 69 12.59 6.18 -12.37
C GLU A 69 13.48 5.02 -12.82
N GLU A 70 14.78 5.07 -12.51
CA GLU A 70 15.75 4.01 -12.85
C GLU A 70 15.48 2.70 -12.10
N LEU A 71 14.88 2.77 -10.91
CA LEU A 71 14.53 1.61 -10.10
C LEU A 71 13.07 1.19 -10.33
N MET A 72 12.16 2.16 -10.48
CA MET A 72 10.76 1.87 -10.76
C MET A 72 10.53 1.19 -12.12
N ASN A 73 11.23 1.62 -13.18
CA ASN A 73 11.05 1.03 -14.51
C ASN A 73 11.37 -0.49 -14.54
N PRO A 74 12.51 -0.95 -13.98
CA PRO A 74 12.78 -2.38 -13.84
C PRO A 74 11.76 -3.12 -12.97
N VAL A 75 11.33 -2.55 -11.84
CA VAL A 75 10.30 -3.18 -10.99
C VAL A 75 9.02 -3.41 -11.77
N LEU A 76 8.50 -2.38 -12.45
CA LEU A 76 7.28 -2.48 -13.25
C LEU A 76 7.41 -3.48 -14.40
N LYS A 77 8.61 -3.59 -15.00
CA LYS A 77 8.91 -4.57 -16.04
C LYS A 77 8.86 -6.01 -15.49
N ILE A 78 9.42 -6.24 -14.31
CA ILE A 78 9.36 -7.52 -13.60
C ILE A 78 7.90 -7.88 -13.32
N LEU A 79 7.12 -6.99 -12.71
CA LEU A 79 5.70 -7.25 -12.41
C LEU A 79 4.89 -7.62 -13.66
N LYS A 80 5.12 -6.92 -14.78
CA LYS A 80 4.48 -7.23 -16.08
C LYS A 80 4.87 -8.59 -16.66
N ALA A 81 6.04 -9.13 -16.33
CA ALA A 81 6.48 -10.45 -16.79
C ALA A 81 5.75 -11.60 -16.05
N PHE A 82 5.17 -11.32 -14.89
CA PHE A 82 4.50 -12.30 -14.04
C PHE A 82 3.06 -11.91 -13.72
N PRO A 83 2.18 -11.72 -14.72
CA PRO A 83 0.80 -11.28 -14.49
C PRO A 83 0.01 -12.31 -13.65
N GLY A 84 -0.86 -11.82 -12.78
CA GLY A 84 -1.72 -12.67 -11.96
C GLY A 84 -2.84 -11.89 -11.27
N ASN A 85 -3.42 -12.50 -10.23
CA ASN A 85 -4.60 -11.97 -9.54
C ASN A 85 -4.28 -11.32 -8.18
N LYS A 86 -3.00 -11.29 -7.77
CA LYS A 86 -2.59 -10.77 -6.46
C LYS A 86 -2.25 -9.28 -6.57
N PRO A 87 -2.83 -8.44 -5.71
CA PRO A 87 -2.56 -7.01 -5.73
C PRO A 87 -1.14 -6.70 -5.25
N VAL A 88 -0.55 -5.65 -5.84
CA VAL A 88 0.79 -5.15 -5.47
C VAL A 88 0.65 -3.76 -4.86
N TYR A 89 1.33 -3.52 -3.75
CA TYR A 89 1.39 -2.24 -3.05
C TYR A 89 2.81 -1.71 -3.01
N PHE A 90 3.00 -0.46 -3.45
CA PHE A 90 4.26 0.25 -3.38
C PHE A 90 4.27 1.16 -2.15
N PHE A 91 5.23 0.97 -1.27
CA PHE A 91 5.53 1.88 -0.17
C PHE A 91 6.76 2.73 -0.52
N PHE A 92 6.60 4.03 -0.69
CA PHE A 92 7.71 4.94 -0.96
C PHE A 92 8.22 5.53 0.35
N ALA A 93 9.48 5.24 0.71
CA ALA A 93 10.04 5.64 2.00
C ALA A 93 10.27 7.15 2.12
N ASP A 94 10.52 7.82 0.99
CA ASP A 94 10.73 9.27 0.89
C ASP A 94 9.49 10.08 1.30
N SER A 95 8.32 9.64 0.88
CA SER A 95 7.03 10.29 1.07
C SER A 95 6.17 9.59 2.12
N ARG A 96 6.58 8.40 2.58
CA ARG A 96 5.84 7.49 3.45
C ARG A 96 4.44 7.16 2.93
N LYS A 97 4.26 7.19 1.61
CA LYS A 97 2.99 6.91 0.95
C LYS A 97 2.94 5.46 0.48
N VAL A 98 1.75 4.86 0.60
CA VAL A 98 1.45 3.55 0.01
C VAL A 98 0.50 3.75 -1.17
N PHE A 99 0.80 3.12 -2.29
CA PHE A 99 -0.06 3.10 -3.47
C PHE A 99 -0.33 1.66 -3.88
N GLU A 100 -1.59 1.36 -4.18
CA GLU A 100 -1.94 0.13 -4.88
C GLU A 100 -1.57 0.29 -6.37
N ALA A 101 -0.90 -0.72 -6.91
CA ALA A 101 -0.58 -0.78 -8.32
C ALA A 101 -1.85 -0.93 -9.16
N ASN A 102 -1.79 -0.54 -10.43
CA ASN A 102 -2.86 -0.88 -11.37
C ASN A 102 -2.98 -2.41 -11.49
N ARG A 103 -4.18 -2.91 -11.79
CA ARG A 103 -4.46 -4.32 -12.09
C ARG A 103 -3.54 -4.90 -13.15
N ASP A 104 -3.05 -4.07 -14.08
CA ASP A 104 -2.06 -4.46 -15.10
C ASP A 104 -0.70 -4.89 -14.51
N PHE A 105 -0.46 -4.60 -13.22
CA PHE A 105 0.74 -4.97 -12.47
C PHE A 105 0.43 -5.94 -11.34
N PHE A 106 -0.77 -6.53 -11.31
CA PHE A 106 -1.06 -7.61 -10.39
C PHE A 106 -0.28 -8.84 -10.81
N VAL A 107 0.17 -9.61 -9.82
CA VAL A 107 1.10 -10.69 -10.05
C VAL A 107 0.59 -12.02 -9.52
N GLU A 108 1.23 -13.09 -9.95
CA GLU A 108 1.06 -14.41 -9.35
C GLU A 108 2.24 -14.68 -8.41
N HIS A 109 2.00 -15.34 -7.28
CA HIS A 109 3.09 -15.65 -6.36
C HIS A 109 3.94 -16.77 -6.98
N ARG A 110 5.15 -16.39 -7.39
CA ARG A 110 6.14 -17.30 -7.96
C ARG A 110 7.52 -17.08 -7.32
N PRO A 111 8.27 -18.14 -7.00
CA PRO A 111 9.61 -18.02 -6.44
C PRO A 111 10.57 -17.22 -7.33
N GLU A 112 10.41 -17.30 -8.65
CA GLU A 112 11.23 -16.57 -9.63
C GLU A 112 10.99 -15.06 -9.54
N LEU A 113 9.72 -14.65 -9.42
CA LEU A 113 9.33 -13.26 -9.25
C LEU A 113 9.91 -12.68 -7.96
N GLU A 114 9.75 -13.39 -6.84
CA GLU A 114 10.29 -12.95 -5.55
C GLU A 114 11.81 -12.80 -5.63
N LYS A 115 12.50 -13.78 -6.23
CA LYS A 115 13.95 -13.72 -6.41
C LYS A 115 14.38 -12.49 -7.21
N GLU A 116 13.73 -12.18 -8.33
CA GLU A 116 14.04 -11.00 -9.14
C GLU A 116 13.82 -9.69 -8.37
N LEU A 117 12.69 -9.59 -7.65
CA LEU A 117 12.37 -8.42 -6.83
C LEU A 117 13.36 -8.26 -5.67
N VAL A 118 13.78 -9.35 -5.02
CA VAL A 118 14.75 -9.34 -3.93
C VAL A 118 16.14 -8.95 -4.44
N ILE A 119 16.55 -9.39 -5.64
CA ILE A 119 17.81 -8.96 -6.25
C ILE A 119 17.81 -7.45 -6.50
N LEU A 120 16.67 -6.89 -6.92
CA LEU A 120 16.56 -5.48 -7.29
C LEU A 120 16.34 -4.55 -6.08
N LEU A 121 15.47 -4.94 -5.14
CA LEU A 121 15.03 -4.10 -4.03
C LEU A 121 15.66 -4.50 -2.69
N GLY A 122 16.21 -5.70 -2.57
CA GLY A 122 16.64 -6.27 -1.29
C GLY A 122 15.52 -7.03 -0.58
N LYS A 123 15.92 -8.03 0.22
CA LYS A 123 14.99 -8.96 0.87
C LYS A 123 14.06 -8.27 1.88
N GLU A 124 14.54 -7.22 2.56
CA GLU A 124 13.69 -6.51 3.53
C GLU A 124 12.57 -5.69 2.88
N ASN A 125 12.69 -5.43 1.58
CA ASN A 125 11.82 -4.55 0.83
C ASN A 125 10.74 -5.30 0.03
N VAL A 126 10.70 -6.63 0.11
CA VAL A 126 9.71 -7.48 -0.57
C VAL A 126 8.98 -8.33 0.45
N LYS A 127 7.65 -8.21 0.54
CA LYS A 127 6.84 -8.96 1.52
C LYS A 127 5.52 -9.44 0.93
N TRP A 128 5.22 -10.72 1.11
CA TRP A 128 3.90 -11.29 0.87
C TRP A 128 3.09 -11.32 2.19
N GLN A 129 1.82 -10.93 2.17
CA GLN A 129 0.92 -10.94 3.35
C GLN A 129 -0.51 -11.37 3.02
#